data_AF-G5NM58-F1
#
_entry.id   AF-G5NM58-F1
#
_cell.length_a   1.000
_cell.length_b   1.000
_cell.length_c   1.000
_cell.angle_alpha   90.00
_cell.angle_beta   90.00
_cell.angle_gamma   90.00
#
_symmetry.space_group_name_H-M   'P 1'
#
loop_
_entity.id
_entity.type
_entity.pdbx_description
1 polymer ?
#
loop_
_entity_poly.entity_id
_entity_poly.type
_entity_poly.pdbx_seq_one_letter_code
_entity_poly.pdbx_strand_id
1 'polypeptide(L)' 'ADAYRLARELPDIKSINLGGTKVREGSQNIAKAINLLADEMTQLRELAAGGVEIEIRLVPNDRKQLFA' A
#
# COMPACT_ATOMS: atom_id res chain seq x y z
N ALA A 1 0.35 8.93 -1.23
CA ALA A 1 1.25 10.08 -1.44
C ALA A 1 2.35 10.16 -0.39
N ASP A 2 2.07 10.47 0.88
CA ASP A 2 3.14 10.70 1.88
C ASP A 2 4.02 9.49 2.15
N ALA A 3 3.42 8.31 2.38
CA ALA A 3 4.16 7.07 2.58
C ALA A 3 5.07 6.73 1.39
N TYR A 4 4.62 7.01 0.16
CA TYR A 4 5.41 6.82 -1.04
C TYR A 4 6.63 7.74 -1.09
N ARG A 5 6.45 9.03 -0.79
CA ARG A 5 7.57 9.99 -0.73
C ARG A 5 8.57 9.58 0.36
N LEU A 6 8.09 9.21 1.54
CA LEU A 6 8.97 8.78 2.64
C LEU A 6 9.75 7.50 2.28
N ALA A 7 9.09 6.49 1.71
CA ALA A 7 9.74 5.24 1.36
C ALA A 7 10.78 5.37 0.23
N ARG A 8 10.63 6.36 -0.66
CA ARG A 8 11.62 6.67 -1.69
C ARG A 8 12.86 7.39 -1.14
N GLU A 9 12.66 8.32 -0.22
CA GLU A 9 13.74 9.16 0.30
C GLU A 9 14.47 8.53 1.51
N LEU A 10 13.80 7.60 2.22
CA LEU A 10 14.34 6.93 3.41
C LEU A 10 14.58 5.45 3.11
N PRO A 11 15.83 5.05 2.80
CA PRO A 11 16.12 3.68 2.40
C PRO A 11 15.84 2.67 3.51
N ASP A 12 15.75 3.09 4.77
CA ASP A 12 15.45 2.22 5.91
C ASP A 12 13.99 1.75 5.98
N ILE A 13 13.08 2.37 5.20
CA ILE A 13 11.71 1.90 5.09
C ILE A 13 11.68 0.67 4.18
N LYS A 14 11.72 -0.51 4.81
CA LYS A 14 11.73 -1.81 4.10
C LYS A 14 10.35 -2.41 3.91
N SER A 15 9.35 -1.95 4.66
CA SER A 15 7.98 -2.45 4.54
C SER A 15 6.93 -1.40 4.84
N ILE A 16 5.76 -1.55 4.22
CA ILE A 16 4.57 -0.73 4.43
C ILE A 16 3.37 -1.65 4.61
N ASN A 17 2.63 -1.43 5.68
CA ASN A 17 1.34 -2.06 5.91
C ASN A 17 0.18 -1.15 5.45
N LEU A 18 -0.70 -1.70 4.62
CA LEU A 18 -1.96 -1.10 4.20
C LEU A 18 -3.07 -1.62 5.14
N GLY A 19 -3.36 -0.82 6.17
CA GLY A 19 -4.41 -1.13 7.14
C GLY A 19 -5.81 -0.91 6.58
N GLY A 20 -6.14 0.33 6.23
CA GLY A 20 -7.43 0.71 5.68
C GLY A 20 -7.39 2.04 4.93
N THR A 21 -8.14 2.16 3.84
CA THR A 21 -8.31 3.42 3.11
C THR A 21 -9.78 3.71 2.84
N LYS A 22 -10.13 5.01 2.82
CA LYS A 22 -11.49 5.45 2.54
C LYS A 22 -11.85 5.22 1.07
N VAL A 23 -13.11 4.83 0.83
CA VAL A 23 -13.71 4.88 -0.51
C VAL A 23 -13.76 6.34 -0.97
N ARG A 24 -13.35 6.58 -2.21
CA ARG A 24 -13.31 7.90 -2.85
C ARG A 24 -13.83 7.73 -4.28
N GLU A 25 -14.30 8.82 -4.89
CA GLU A 25 -14.69 8.77 -6.29
C GLU A 25 -13.51 8.31 -7.16
N GLY A 26 -13.76 7.36 -8.07
CA GLY A 26 -12.74 6.79 -8.96
C GLY A 26 -11.80 5.77 -8.31
N SER A 27 -11.94 5.46 -7.01
CA SER A 27 -11.11 4.42 -6.39
C SER A 27 -11.63 3.01 -6.69
N GLN A 28 -10.71 2.06 -6.80
CA GLN A 28 -10.99 0.65 -7.00
C GLN A 28 -10.77 -0.13 -5.71
N ASN A 29 -11.71 -1.00 -5.36
CA ASN A 29 -11.53 -1.92 -4.24
C ASN A 29 -10.57 -3.03 -4.63
N ILE A 30 -9.51 -3.23 -3.84
CA ILE A 30 -8.52 -4.29 -4.05
C ILE A 30 -8.48 -5.30 -2.90
N ALA A 31 -9.04 -4.93 -1.75
CA ALA A 31 -9.17 -5.80 -0.58
C ALA A 31 -10.26 -5.26 0.36
N LYS A 32 -10.66 -6.07 1.36
CA LYS A 32 -11.77 -5.78 2.30
C LYS A 32 -11.80 -4.35 2.83
N ALA A 33 -10.64 -3.76 3.14
CA ALA A 33 -10.52 -2.41 3.69
C ALA A 33 -9.73 -1.44 2.80
N ILE A 34 -9.38 -1.82 1.57
CA ILE A 34 -8.46 -1.06 0.73
C ILE A 34 -9.11 -0.68 -0.59
N ASN A 35 -9.23 0.63 -0.79
CA ASN A 35 -9.68 1.29 -2.01
C ASN A 35 -8.62 2.29 -2.47
N LEU A 36 -8.14 2.14 -3.71
CA LEU A 36 -7.04 2.94 -4.24
C LEU A 36 -7.39 3.59 -5.57
N LEU A 37 -6.86 4.78 -5.80
CA LEU A 37 -6.85 5.43 -7.11
C LEU A 37 -5.78 4.81 -8.02
N ALA A 38 -5.88 5.03 -9.32
CA ALA A 38 -4.93 4.51 -10.31
C ALA A 38 -3.48 4.95 -10.03
N ASP A 39 -3.26 6.22 -9.66
CA ASP A 39 -1.93 6.73 -9.33
C ASP A 39 -1.37 6.10 -8.04
N GLU A 40 -2.24 5.82 -7.06
CA GLU A 40 -1.84 5.15 -5.82
C GLU A 40 -1.41 3.70 -6.09
N MET A 41 -2.11 2.99 -6.98
CA MET A 41 -1.66 1.66 -7.43
C MET A 41 -0.31 1.72 -8.13
N THR A 42 -0.08 2.74 -8.96
CA THR A 42 1.19 2.92 -9.68
C THR A 42 2.34 3.17 -8.69
N GLN A 43 2.12 4.05 -7.71
CA GLN A 43 3.07 4.34 -6.63
C GLN A 43 3.44 3.08 -5.83
N LEU A 44 2.46 2.27 -5.44
CA LEU A 44 2.74 1.05 -4.67
C LEU A 44 3.50 0.00 -5.49
N ARG A 45 3.20 -0.15 -6.79
CA ARG A 45 3.94 -1.05 -7.68
C ARG A 45 5.39 -0.61 -7.86
N GLU A 46 5.65 0.69 -7.96
CA GLU A 46 7.02 1.22 -8.02
C GLU A 46 7.81 0.88 -6.75
N LEU A 47 7.21 1.08 -5.57
CA LEU A 47 7.87 0.73 -4.30
C LEU A 47 8.14 -0.77 -4.18
N ALA A 48 7.17 -1.61 -4.57
CA ALA A 48 7.33 -3.06 -4.57
C ALA A 48 8.44 -3.51 -5.52
N ALA A 49 8.51 -2.94 -6.73
CA ALA A 49 9.60 -3.18 -7.67
C ALA A 49 10.96 -2.69 -7.13
N GLY A 50 10.96 -1.64 -6.30
CA GLY A 50 12.12 -1.13 -5.56
C GLY A 50 12.51 -1.96 -4.33
N GLY A 51 11.80 -3.07 -4.04
CA GLY A 51 12.12 -3.98 -2.94
C GLY A 51 11.51 -3.60 -1.60
N VAL A 52 10.61 -2.62 -1.54
CA VAL A 52 9.81 -2.34 -0.34
C VAL A 52 8.68 -3.36 -0.26
N GLU A 53 8.59 -4.10 0.85
CA GLU A 53 7.50 -5.05 1.05
C GLU A 53 6.19 -4.29 1.31
N ILE A 54 5.20 -4.49 0.45
CA ILE A 54 3.86 -3.91 0.64
C ILE A 54 2.91 -5.02 1.05
N GLU A 55 2.33 -4.91 2.25
CA GLU A 55 1.34 -5.87 2.77
C GLU A 55 -0.02 -5.22 3.04
N ILE A 56 -1.09 -6.00 2.97
CA ILE A 56 -2.46 -5.62 3.31
C ILE A 56 -2.86 -6.40 4.56
N ARG A 57 -3.16 -5.68 5.64
CA ARG A 57 -3.61 -6.26 6.92
C ARG A 57 -4.19 -5.18 7.82
N LEU A 58 -5.46 -5.29 8.21
CA LEU A 58 -6.14 -4.26 9.01
C LEU A 58 -5.78 -4.34 10.50
N VAL A 59 -5.71 -5.55 11.05
CA VAL A 59 -5.29 -5.80 12.44
C VAL A 59 -4.27 -6.95 12.50
N PRO A 60 -3.45 -7.06 13.56
CA PRO A 60 -2.38 -8.06 13.63
C PRO A 60 -2.84 -9.52 13.45
N ASN A 61 -4.08 -9.82 13.87
CA ASN A 61 -4.68 -11.16 13.78
C ASN A 61 -5.21 -11.51 12.38
N ASP A 62 -5.33 -10.53 11.47
CA ASP A 62 -5.73 -10.81 10.10
C ASP A 62 -4.58 -11.47 9.32
N ARG A 63 -4.93 -12.29 8.32
CA ARG A 63 -3.93 -12.89 7.43
C ARG A 63 -3.17 -11.79 6.69
N LYS A 64 -1.83 -11.86 6.72
CA LYS A 64 -0.96 -11.07 5.85
C LYS A 64 -1.23 -11.41 4.39
N GLN A 65 -1.61 -10.41 3.60
CA GLN A 65 -1.67 -10.53 2.14
C GLN A 65 -0.60 -9.63 1.53
N LEU A 66 0.21 -10.15 0.60
CA LEU A 66 1.16 -9.30 -0.14
C LEU A 66 0.43 -8.56 -1.27
N PHE A 67 0.77 -7.30 -1.46
CA PHE A 67 0.35 -6.52 -2.62
C PHE A 67 1.17 -6.95 -3.83
N ALA A 68 0.49 -7.21 -4.95
CA ALA A 68 1.05 -7.75 -6.19
C ALA A 68 1.28 -6.67 -7.25
#